data_AF-A0A9Q3D4Z5-F1
#
_entry.id   AF-A0A9Q3D4Z5-F1
#
_cell.length_a   1.000
_cell.length_b   1.000
_cell.length_c   1.000
_cell.angle_alpha   90.00
_cell.angle_beta   90.00
_cell.angle_gamma   90.00
#
_symmetry.space_group_name_H-M   'P 1'
#
loop_
_entity.id
_entity.type
_entity.pdbx_description
1 polymer ?
#
loop_
_entity_poly.entity_id
_entity_poly.type
_entity_poly.pdbx_seq_one_letter_code
_entity_poly.pdbx_strand_id
1 'polypeptide(L)'
;MSIPFLHNNAWLGDLGREEIFTRQEKTVAEIATPSGNIPRSYREAMKGNEKEEWSQAIKEELQNMKRMDVFEVAPLDKLQRTINGGWIFAKKIDNLSGQVHYKAHYVA
;
A
#
# COMPACT_ATOMS: atom_id res chain seq x y z
N MET A 1 20.57 55.75 1.07
CA MET A 1 21.25 54.49 0.69
C MET A 1 20.19 53.46 0.37
N SER A 2 20.06 53.09 -0.90
CA SER A 2 19.04 52.17 -1.41
C SER A 2 19.52 50.72 -1.22
N ILE A 3 18.76 49.90 -0.50
CA ILE A 3 19.04 48.47 -0.34
C ILE A 3 18.56 47.79 -1.62
N PRO A 4 19.40 47.06 -2.37
CA PRO A 4 18.93 46.38 -3.56
C PRO A 4 17.99 45.25 -3.14
N PHE A 5 16.76 45.30 -3.65
CA PHE A 5 15.83 44.18 -3.63
C PHE A 5 16.50 43.00 -4.34
N LEU A 6 16.98 42.04 -3.57
CA LEU A 6 17.32 40.72 -4.08
C LEU A 6 16.01 40.08 -4.54
N HIS A 7 15.75 40.16 -5.84
CA HIS A 7 14.74 39.36 -6.50
C HIS A 7 15.21 37.92 -6.35
N ASN A 8 14.63 37.20 -5.39
CA ASN A 8 14.78 35.75 -5.28
C ASN A 8 14.09 35.17 -6.52
N ASN A 9 14.85 35.03 -7.60
CA ASN A 9 14.51 34.19 -8.73
C ASN A 9 14.44 32.76 -8.20
N ALA A 10 13.26 32.41 -7.69
CA ALA A 10 12.85 31.05 -7.43
C ALA A 10 13.07 30.27 -8.72
N TRP A 11 14.21 29.62 -8.82
CA TRP A 11 14.46 28.55 -9.75
C TRP A 11 13.42 27.49 -9.42
N LEU A 12 12.29 27.55 -10.13
CA LEU A 12 11.33 26.48 -10.21
C LEU A 12 12.15 25.26 -10.62
N GLY A 13 12.19 24.27 -9.72
CA GLY A 13 13.12 23.15 -9.79
C GLY A 13 13.14 22.51 -11.18
N ASP A 14 14.30 22.00 -11.55
CA ASP A 14 14.57 21.27 -12.79
C ASP A 14 13.41 20.32 -13.20
N LEU A 15 12.60 20.77 -14.17
CA LEU A 15 11.40 20.07 -14.67
C LEU A 15 11.72 18.74 -15.35
N GLY A 16 13.00 18.47 -15.67
CA GLY A 16 13.42 17.17 -16.20
C GLY A 16 13.18 16.01 -15.23
N ARG A 17 13.13 16.29 -13.92
CA ARG A 17 12.80 15.28 -12.90
C ARG A 17 11.32 14.90 -12.91
N GLU A 18 10.43 15.82 -13.29
CA GLU A 18 9.00 15.52 -13.36
C GLU A 18 8.70 14.54 -14.48
N GLU A 19 9.31 14.72 -15.65
CA GLU A 19 9.13 13.79 -16.78
C GLU A 19 9.67 12.38 -16.47
N ILE A 20 10.82 12.29 -15.78
CA ILE A 20 11.39 11.02 -15.31
C ILE A 20 10.47 10.38 -14.25
N PHE A 21 9.98 11.15 -13.28
CA PHE A 21 9.07 10.67 -12.25
C PHE A 21 7.76 10.17 -12.85
N THR A 22 7.13 10.94 -13.76
CA THR A 22 5.91 10.54 -14.45
C THR A 22 6.13 9.29 -15.30
N ARG A 23 7.29 9.17 -15.98
CA ARG A 23 7.63 7.95 -16.73
C ARG A 23 7.82 6.76 -15.80
N GLN A 24 8.49 6.94 -14.66
CA GLN A 24 8.64 5.90 -13.66
C GLN A 24 7.29 5.50 -13.07
N GLU A 25 6.44 6.45 -12.71
CA GLU A 25 5.11 6.22 -12.15
C GLU A 25 4.19 5.50 -13.16
N LYS A 26 4.20 5.92 -14.43
CA LYS A 26 3.45 5.25 -15.51
C LYS A 26 3.95 3.84 -15.75
N THR A 27 5.27 3.62 -15.73
CA THR A 27 5.88 2.29 -15.84
C THR A 27 5.49 1.41 -14.64
N VAL A 28 5.54 1.96 -13.42
CA VAL A 28 5.13 1.27 -12.20
C VAL A 28 3.65 0.93 -12.25
N ALA A 29 2.78 1.84 -12.71
CA ALA A 29 1.34 1.58 -12.84
C ALA A 29 1.04 0.46 -13.87
N GLU A 30 1.78 0.41 -14.97
CA GLU A 30 1.62 -0.61 -16.00
C GLU A 30 2.13 -1.99 -15.53
N ILE A 31 3.23 -2.04 -14.78
CA ILE A 31 3.75 -3.26 -14.14
C ILE A 31 2.89 -3.68 -12.93
N ALA A 32 2.33 -2.73 -12.19
CA ALA A 32 1.47 -2.96 -11.04
C ALA A 32 0.03 -3.34 -11.42
N THR A 33 -0.28 -3.45 -12.71
CA THR A 33 -1.48 -4.17 -13.12
C THR A 33 -1.40 -5.57 -12.49
N PRO A 34 -2.36 -5.96 -11.64
CA PRO A 34 -2.33 -7.25 -10.97
C PRO A 34 -2.59 -8.32 -12.04
N SER A 35 -1.53 -8.74 -12.71
CA SER A 35 -1.50 -9.80 -13.72
C SER A 35 -1.67 -11.19 -13.10
N GLY A 36 -1.80 -11.27 -11.78
CA GLY A 36 -2.22 -12.44 -11.02
C GLY A 36 -3.58 -12.22 -10.38
N ASN A 37 -4.32 -13.30 -10.17
CA ASN A 37 -5.62 -13.36 -9.48
C ASN A 37 -5.49 -12.89 -8.01
N ILE A 38 -5.35 -11.58 -7.80
CA ILE A 38 -5.20 -10.96 -6.49
C ILE A 38 -6.60 -10.62 -5.98
N PRO A 39 -6.98 -11.14 -4.81
CA PRO A 39 -8.31 -10.90 -4.25
C PRO A 39 -8.46 -9.44 -3.84
N ARG A 40 -9.66 -8.88 -4.03
CA ARG A 40 -9.99 -7.51 -3.60
C ARG A 40 -10.62 -7.47 -2.22
N SER A 41 -10.92 -8.63 -1.64
CA SER A 41 -11.54 -8.74 -0.33
C SER A 41 -11.10 -10.01 0.39
N TYR A 42 -11.17 -10.00 1.73
CA TYR A 42 -10.92 -11.18 2.55
C TYR A 42 -11.77 -12.38 2.09
N ARG A 43 -13.06 -12.16 1.80
CA ARG A 43 -13.98 -13.21 1.36
C ARG A 43 -13.57 -13.84 0.04
N GLU A 44 -13.03 -13.04 -0.87
CA GLU A 44 -12.50 -13.53 -2.15
C GLU A 44 -11.19 -14.29 -1.94
N ALA A 45 -10.29 -13.77 -1.09
CA ALA A 45 -9.03 -14.42 -0.73
C ALA A 45 -9.26 -15.83 -0.17
N MET A 46 -10.26 -15.99 0.71
CA MET A 46 -10.58 -17.27 1.35
C MET A 46 -11.30 -18.28 0.44
N LYS A 47 -11.84 -17.83 -0.71
CA LYS A 47 -12.49 -18.70 -1.69
C LYS A 47 -11.54 -19.23 -2.76
N GLY A 48 -10.36 -18.62 -2.91
CA GLY A 48 -9.37 -19.01 -3.90
C GLY A 48 -8.58 -20.26 -3.53
N ASN A 49 -7.83 -20.79 -4.49
CA ASN A 49 -6.92 -21.92 -4.28
C ASN A 49 -5.70 -21.55 -3.43
N GLU A 50 -5.38 -20.26 -3.32
CA GLU A 50 -4.23 -19.73 -2.57
C GLU A 50 -4.66 -19.22 -1.17
N LYS A 51 -5.79 -19.69 -0.66
CA LYS A 51 -6.37 -19.21 0.61
C LYS A 51 -5.44 -19.44 1.80
N GLU A 52 -4.66 -20.52 1.82
CA GLU A 52 -3.70 -20.82 2.88
C GLU A 52 -2.61 -19.74 2.96
N GLU A 53 -2.03 -19.39 1.80
CA GLU A 53 -1.00 -18.35 1.69
C GLU A 53 -1.54 -16.97 2.09
N TRP A 54 -2.74 -16.63 1.61
CA TRP A 54 -3.40 -15.39 2.01
C TRP A 54 -3.73 -15.37 3.51
N SER A 55 -4.15 -16.50 4.08
CA SER A 55 -4.44 -16.62 5.51
C SER A 55 -3.17 -16.44 6.34
N GLN A 56 -2.05 -16.97 5.89
CA GLN A 56 -0.76 -16.75 6.55
C GLN A 56 -0.37 -15.27 6.51
N ALA A 57 -0.43 -14.63 5.35
CA ALA A 57 -0.12 -13.20 5.22
C ALA A 57 -1.00 -12.32 6.12
N ILE A 58 -2.30 -12.64 6.23
CA ILE A 58 -3.23 -11.94 7.14
C ILE A 58 -2.83 -12.16 8.61
N LYS A 59 -2.47 -13.39 8.99
CA LYS A 59 -2.04 -13.70 10.37
C LYS A 59 -0.77 -12.96 10.74
N GLU A 60 0.21 -12.89 9.82
CA GLU A 60 1.45 -12.14 10.02
C GLU A 60 1.15 -10.66 10.27
N GLU A 61 0.28 -10.04 9.47
CA GLU A 61 -0.10 -8.64 9.67
C GLU A 61 -0.84 -8.41 10.99
N LEU A 62 -1.82 -9.27 11.34
CA LEU A 62 -2.50 -9.20 12.64
C LEU A 62 -1.54 -9.35 13.82
N GLN A 63 -0.56 -10.26 13.72
CA GLN A 63 0.48 -10.43 14.73
C GLN A 63 1.38 -9.20 14.82
N ASN A 64 1.74 -8.60 13.69
CA ASN A 64 2.54 -7.38 13.67
C ASN A 64 1.78 -6.22 14.32
N MET A 65 0.51 -6.02 13.97
CA MET A 65 -0.33 -5.00 14.59
C MET A 65 -0.48 -5.24 16.10
N LYS A 66 -0.55 -6.50 16.54
CA LYS A 66 -0.61 -6.85 17.97
C LYS A 66 0.71 -6.55 18.67
N ARG A 67 1.84 -6.82 18.01
CA ARG A 67 3.18 -6.54 18.54
C ARG A 67 3.43 -5.05 18.68
N MET A 68 2.93 -4.26 17.73
CA MET A 68 3.06 -2.80 17.72
C MET A 68 2.01 -2.09 18.58
N ASP A 69 1.04 -2.82 19.12
CA ASP A 69 -0.07 -2.30 19.94
C ASP A 69 -0.85 -1.17 19.22
N VAL A 70 -1.04 -1.31 17.91
CA VAL A 70 -1.72 -0.31 17.07
C VAL A 70 -3.21 -0.56 16.88
N PHE A 71 -3.73 -1.68 17.39
CA PHE A 71 -5.15 -2.03 17.28
C PHE A 71 -5.68 -2.72 18.55
N GLU A 72 -6.94 -2.44 18.88
CA GLU A 72 -7.67 -3.09 19.95
C GLU A 72 -9.02 -3.59 19.43
N VAL A 73 -9.43 -4.79 19.85
CA VAL A 73 -10.75 -5.33 19.53
C VAL A 73 -11.73 -4.87 20.61
N ALA A 74 -12.45 -3.77 20.33
CA ALA A 74 -13.49 -3.25 21.21
C ALA A 74 -14.90 -3.67 20.75
N PRO A 75 -15.84 -3.94 21.67
CA PRO A 75 -17.24 -4.12 21.32
C PRO A 75 -17.80 -2.80 20.78
N LEU A 76 -18.50 -2.87 19.65
CA LEU A 76 -19.11 -1.70 19.05
C LEU A 76 -20.30 -1.24 19.90
N ASP A 77 -20.27 0.02 20.36
CA ASP A 77 -21.44 0.62 20.99
C ASP A 77 -22.53 0.88 19.94
N LYS A 78 -23.81 0.87 20.35
CA LYS A 78 -24.94 0.99 19.41
C LYS A 78 -25.08 2.39 18.79
N LEU A 79 -24.29 3.37 19.23
CA LEU A 79 -24.44 4.78 18.84
C LEU A 79 -23.27 5.31 18.00
N GLN A 80 -22.17 4.56 17.89
CA GLN A 80 -20.98 4.94 17.14
C GLN A 80 -21.05 4.51 15.69
N ARG A 81 -20.59 5.39 14.82
CA ARG A 81 -20.32 5.10 13.42
C ARG A 81 -18.96 4.45 13.32
N THR A 82 -18.90 3.23 12.79
CA THR A 82 -17.63 2.57 12.47
C THR A 82 -16.97 3.22 11.26
N ILE A 83 -15.68 3.48 11.35
CA ILE A 83 -14.86 3.74 10.17
C ILE A 83 -14.70 2.40 9.45
N ASN A 84 -14.99 2.38 8.15
CA ASN A 84 -14.86 1.17 7.35
C ASN A 84 -13.40 0.96 6.98
N GLY A 85 -12.78 -0.07 7.53
CA GLY A 85 -11.48 -0.55 7.07
C GLY A 85 -11.59 -1.67 6.03
N GLY A 86 -10.56 -1.81 5.20
CA GLY A 86 -10.45 -2.77 4.12
C GLY A 86 -9.10 -3.49 4.11
N TRP A 87 -9.07 -4.64 3.43
CA TRP A 87 -7.85 -5.40 3.21
C TRP A 87 -7.28 -5.10 1.82
N ILE A 88 -5.97 -4.85 1.76
CA ILE A 88 -5.20 -4.71 0.53
C ILE A 88 -4.29 -5.91 0.40
N PHE A 89 -4.40 -6.63 -0.72
CA PHE A 89 -3.60 -7.80 -1.01
C PHE A 89 -2.59 -7.51 -2.12
N ALA A 90 -1.41 -8.10 -2.01
CA ALA A 90 -0.38 -8.00 -3.03
C ALA A 90 0.42 -9.31 -3.11
N LYS A 91 0.85 -9.67 -4.31
CA LYS A 91 1.87 -10.69 -4.53
C LYS A 91 3.17 -10.01 -4.93
N LYS A 92 4.26 -10.35 -4.26
CA LYS A 92 5.60 -9.90 -4.63
C LYS A 92 6.36 -11.09 -5.16
N ILE A 93 6.81 -10.99 -6.40
CA ILE A 93 7.69 -11.97 -7.00
C ILE A 93 9.11 -11.52 -6.70
N ASP A 94 9.91 -12.40 -6.11
CA ASP A 94 11.33 -12.17 -5.95
C ASP A 94 12.03 -12.35 -7.30
N ASN A 95 12.71 -11.30 -7.76
CA ASN A 95 13.39 -11.28 -9.05
C ASN A 95 14.59 -12.23 -9.12
N LEU A 96 15.15 -12.64 -7.98
CA LEU A 96 16.32 -13.51 -7.91
C LEU A 96 15.93 -14.99 -7.84
N SER A 97 14.96 -15.32 -6.99
CA SER A 97 14.54 -16.70 -6.74
C SER A 97 13.30 -17.13 -7.53
N GLY A 98 12.54 -16.17 -8.07
CA GLY A 98 11.22 -16.40 -8.65
C GLY A 98 10.15 -16.76 -7.62
N GLN A 99 10.47 -16.73 -6.32
CA GLN A 99 9.54 -17.08 -5.26
C GLN A 99 8.44 -16.01 -5.14
N VAL A 100 7.19 -16.47 -4.99
CA VAL A 100 6.04 -15.59 -4.78
C VAL A 100 5.80 -15.44 -3.28
N HIS A 101 5.86 -14.20 -2.80
CA HIS A 101 5.50 -13.83 -1.44
C HIS A 101 4.14 -13.14 -1.42
N TYR A 102 3.26 -13.62 -0.55
CA TYR A 102 1.93 -13.06 -0.34
C TYR A 102 1.99 -12.00 0.75
N LYS A 103 1.35 -10.86 0.51
CA LYS A 103 1.25 -9.77 1.49
C LYS A 103 -0.18 -9.31 1.64
N ALA A 104 -0.56 -9.02 2.87
CA ALA A 104 -1.85 -8.46 3.22
C ALA A 104 -1.63 -7.27 4.16
N HIS A 105 -2.34 -6.18 3.90
CA HIS A 105 -2.31 -4.97 4.73
C HIS A 105 -3.74 -4.55 5.07
N TYR A 106 -3.98 -4.24 6.34
CA TYR A 106 -5.25 -3.69 6.77
C TYR A 106 -5.16 -2.16 6.78
N VAL A 107 -6.14 -1.50 6.16
CA VAL A 107 -6.23 -0.04 6.09
C VAL A 107 -7.57 0.37 6.66
N ALA A 108 -7.58 1.24 7.67
CA ALA A 108 -8.77 1.76 8.33
C ALA A 108 -8.82 3.28 8.23
#